data_AF-A0A3Q9S1A9-F1
#
_entry.id   AF-A0A3Q9S1A9-F1
#
_cell.length_a   1.000
_cell.length_b   1.000
_cell.length_c   1.000
_cell.angle_alpha   90.00
_cell.angle_beta   90.00
_cell.angle_gamma   90.00
#
_symmetry.space_group_name_H-M   'P 1'
#
loop_
_entity.id
_entity.type
_entity.pdbx_description
1 polymer ?
#
loop_
_entity_poly.entity_id
_entity_poly.type
_entity_poly.pdbx_seq_one_letter_code
_entity_poly.pdbx_strand_id
1 'polypeptide(L)'
;MGNFYKDLCSIQEARDLARLGKIAADQIADYTEEQIDKILCNMVRVAEENAVCLGKMAAEETGFGKAEDKAYKNHMAATTVYNYIKDMKTIGVIKEDKSQGVIEFAEPVGLLMGIVPSTNPTSTVIYKSIIAIKSRNAIVFSPHPAALKCSTKAIELMRDAAVAAGAPANVIGGIVTPSIQATNELMKAKEVAMIIATGGPGMVKAAYSSGTPAIGVGAGNSPSYIERTADVHQSVKDIIASKSFDYGTICASEQSIIVEECNHDEVIAELKKQGGYFMTAEETAKVCSILFKPGTHSMSAKFVGRAPQVIAEAAGFSVPEGTKVLVGEQGGVGNGYPLSYEKLTTVLAFYTVKDWHEACELSIRLLQNGLGHTMNIHTNDRDLVMKFAKKPASRILVNTGGSQGGTGASTGLAPAFTLGCGTWGGSSVSENVTPLHLINIKRVAYGLKDCTTLAADDTTFNHCATSPAEFAAKSNCASTAADTTDNDKLARLVSELVAAMKGAN
;
A
#
# COMPACT_ATOMS: atom_id res chain seq x y z
N MET A 1 -15.79 -33.64 -11.72
CA MET A 1 -14.45 -34.20 -11.42
C MET A 1 -13.27 -33.29 -11.80
N GLY A 2 -13.40 -32.29 -12.69
CA GLY A 2 -12.26 -31.44 -13.10
C GLY A 2 -11.76 -30.38 -12.09
N ASN A 3 -12.58 -29.96 -11.12
CA ASN A 3 -12.19 -28.89 -10.17
C ASN A 3 -11.35 -29.39 -8.98
N PHE A 4 -11.49 -30.67 -8.60
CA PHE A 4 -10.80 -31.31 -7.46
C PHE A 4 -9.32 -31.65 -7.71
N TYR A 5 -8.89 -31.64 -8.97
CA TYR A 5 -7.47 -31.84 -9.30
C TYR A 5 -6.75 -30.49 -9.37
N LYS A 6 -7.45 -29.42 -9.78
CA LYS A 6 -6.86 -28.10 -9.98
C LYS A 6 -6.46 -27.43 -8.66
N ASP A 7 -7.30 -27.53 -7.64
CA ASP A 7 -6.99 -27.00 -6.30
C ASP A 7 -5.81 -27.74 -5.66
N LEU A 8 -5.81 -29.08 -5.66
CA LEU A 8 -4.69 -29.88 -5.16
C LEU A 8 -3.38 -29.60 -5.90
N CYS A 9 -3.41 -29.51 -7.23
CA CYS A 9 -2.24 -29.12 -8.02
C CYS A 9 -1.77 -27.70 -7.67
N SER A 10 -2.68 -26.74 -7.48
CA SER A 10 -2.31 -25.36 -7.12
C SER A 10 -1.72 -25.25 -5.70
N ILE A 11 -2.19 -26.06 -4.75
CA ILE A 11 -1.63 -26.15 -3.40
C ILE A 11 -0.23 -26.76 -3.46
N GLN A 12 -0.04 -27.82 -4.25
CA GLN A 12 1.26 -28.45 -4.41
C GLN A 12 2.26 -27.50 -5.08
N GLU A 13 1.84 -26.78 -6.13
CA GLU A 13 2.61 -25.71 -6.76
C GLU A 13 3.04 -24.64 -5.74
N ALA A 14 2.12 -24.17 -4.90
CA ALA A 14 2.42 -23.21 -3.84
C ALA A 14 3.50 -23.73 -2.87
N ARG A 15 3.42 -25.00 -2.46
CA ARG A 15 4.43 -25.63 -1.58
C ARG A 15 5.79 -25.72 -2.25
N ASP A 16 5.83 -26.09 -3.52
CA ASP A 16 7.08 -26.23 -4.25
C ASP A 16 7.74 -24.87 -4.48
N LEU A 17 6.95 -23.85 -4.84
CA LEU A 17 7.41 -22.46 -4.92
C LEU A 17 7.96 -21.97 -3.58
N ALA A 18 7.29 -22.26 -2.46
CA ALA A 18 7.75 -21.86 -1.14
C ALA A 18 9.10 -22.51 -0.76
N ARG A 19 9.24 -23.82 -0.97
CA ARG A 19 10.47 -24.56 -0.67
C ARG A 19 11.64 -24.14 -1.55
N LEU A 20 11.41 -24.07 -2.87
CA LEU A 20 12.45 -23.66 -3.82
C LEU A 20 12.83 -22.20 -3.64
N GLY A 21 11.86 -21.33 -3.36
CA GLY A 21 12.08 -19.93 -3.06
C GLY A 21 12.90 -19.74 -1.78
N LYS A 22 12.68 -20.54 -0.74
CA LYS A 22 13.49 -20.50 0.49
C LYS A 22 14.94 -20.89 0.25
N ILE A 23 15.17 -21.94 -0.54
CA ILE A 23 16.53 -22.35 -0.94
C ILE A 23 17.23 -21.20 -1.69
N ALA A 24 16.53 -20.53 -2.61
CA ALA A 24 17.07 -19.38 -3.32
C ALA A 24 17.31 -18.17 -2.40
N ALA A 25 16.41 -17.92 -1.43
CA ALA A 25 16.56 -16.86 -0.43
C ALA A 25 17.84 -17.06 0.42
N ASP A 26 18.10 -18.30 0.83
CA ASP A 26 19.29 -18.65 1.61
C ASP A 26 20.58 -18.47 0.80
N GLN A 27 20.54 -18.75 -0.51
CA GLN A 27 21.70 -18.55 -1.39
C GLN A 27 22.00 -17.06 -1.65
N ILE A 28 20.98 -16.24 -1.88
CA ILE A 28 21.18 -14.80 -2.19
C ILE A 28 21.51 -13.97 -0.95
N ALA A 29 21.26 -14.47 0.26
CA ALA A 29 21.49 -13.74 1.52
C ALA A 29 22.95 -13.27 1.71
N ASP A 30 23.90 -14.05 1.19
CA ASP A 30 25.35 -13.78 1.28
C ASP A 30 25.92 -13.04 0.07
N TYR A 31 25.09 -12.59 -0.87
CA TYR A 31 25.57 -11.86 -2.05
C TYR A 31 26.09 -10.48 -1.68
N THR A 32 27.16 -10.07 -2.36
CA THR A 32 27.79 -8.75 -2.26
C THR A 32 26.96 -7.65 -2.90
N GLU A 33 27.25 -6.38 -2.58
CA GLU A 33 26.62 -5.22 -3.23
C GLU A 33 26.85 -5.24 -4.74
N GLU A 34 28.06 -5.59 -5.22
CA GLU A 34 28.34 -5.64 -6.65
C GLU A 34 27.53 -6.73 -7.38
N GLN A 35 27.35 -7.90 -6.74
CA GLN A 35 26.52 -8.97 -7.30
C GLN A 35 25.05 -8.55 -7.38
N ILE A 36 24.52 -7.93 -6.33
CA ILE A 36 23.14 -7.44 -6.30
C ILE A 36 22.92 -6.33 -7.33
N ASP A 37 23.82 -5.36 -7.43
CA ASP A 37 23.69 -4.27 -8.40
C ASP A 37 23.78 -4.79 -9.84
N LYS A 38 24.67 -5.74 -10.13
CA LYS A 38 24.72 -6.41 -11.44
C LYS A 38 23.39 -7.07 -11.81
N ILE A 39 22.75 -7.75 -10.84
CA ILE A 39 21.43 -8.37 -11.03
C ILE A 39 20.37 -7.30 -11.31
N LEU A 40 20.32 -6.25 -10.51
CA LEU A 40 19.36 -5.15 -10.65
C LEU A 40 19.51 -4.42 -12.00
N CYS A 41 20.73 -4.10 -12.42
CA CYS A 41 21.00 -3.47 -13.70
C CYS A 41 20.41 -4.28 -14.87
N ASN A 42 20.58 -5.60 -14.85
CA ASN A 42 20.03 -6.46 -15.90
C ASN A 42 18.50 -6.57 -15.84
N MET A 43 17.92 -6.67 -14.63
CA MET A 43 16.47 -6.67 -14.44
C MET A 43 15.83 -5.37 -14.94
N VAL A 44 16.41 -4.22 -14.62
CA VAL A 44 15.94 -2.90 -15.06
C VAL A 44 16.01 -2.80 -16.59
N ARG A 45 17.14 -3.17 -17.20
CA ARG A 45 17.28 -3.19 -18.67
C ARG A 45 16.18 -4.03 -19.33
N VAL A 46 15.98 -5.26 -18.87
CA VAL A 46 14.96 -6.16 -19.44
C VAL A 46 13.54 -5.63 -19.22
N ALA A 47 13.26 -5.04 -18.06
CA ALA A 47 11.97 -4.41 -17.78
C ALA A 47 11.69 -3.26 -18.75
N GLU A 48 12.67 -2.38 -18.99
CA GLU A 48 12.55 -1.26 -19.94
C GLU A 48 12.34 -1.73 -21.39
N GLU A 49 13.14 -2.70 -21.85
CA GLU A 49 13.01 -3.29 -23.19
C GLU A 49 11.60 -3.89 -23.43
N ASN A 50 10.94 -4.33 -22.36
CA ASN A 50 9.63 -4.97 -22.42
C ASN A 50 8.48 -4.10 -21.88
N ALA A 51 8.74 -2.85 -21.47
CA ALA A 51 7.78 -2.00 -20.77
C ALA A 51 6.49 -1.79 -21.59
N VAL A 52 6.65 -1.53 -22.89
CA VAL A 52 5.53 -1.34 -23.84
C VAL A 52 4.77 -2.65 -24.08
N CYS A 53 5.47 -3.77 -24.26
CA CYS A 53 4.87 -5.08 -24.48
C CYS A 53 4.01 -5.50 -23.29
N LEU A 54 4.56 -5.41 -22.08
CA LEU A 54 3.86 -5.71 -20.83
C LEU A 54 2.69 -4.75 -20.59
N GLY A 55 2.82 -3.48 -20.97
CA GLY A 55 1.74 -2.50 -20.89
C GLY A 55 0.54 -2.87 -21.77
N LYS A 56 0.80 -3.26 -23.03
CA LYS A 56 -0.22 -3.76 -23.96
C LYS A 56 -0.89 -5.03 -23.46
N MET A 57 -0.10 -6.03 -23.07
CA MET A 57 -0.63 -7.29 -22.54
C MET A 57 -1.55 -7.07 -21.34
N ALA A 58 -1.15 -6.20 -20.40
CA ALA A 58 -1.96 -5.90 -19.23
C ALA A 58 -3.27 -5.17 -19.59
N ALA A 59 -3.23 -4.20 -20.51
CA ALA A 59 -4.43 -3.50 -20.96
C ALA A 59 -5.40 -4.44 -21.70
N GLU A 60 -4.88 -5.32 -22.56
CA GLU A 60 -5.68 -6.29 -23.32
C GLU A 60 -6.29 -7.37 -22.41
N GLU A 61 -5.50 -7.97 -21.52
CA GLU A 61 -5.97 -9.06 -20.67
C GLU A 61 -7.00 -8.59 -19.63
N THR A 62 -6.76 -7.44 -19.00
CA THR A 62 -7.62 -6.93 -17.94
C THR A 62 -8.79 -6.10 -18.47
N GLY A 63 -8.61 -5.50 -19.65
CA GLY A 63 -9.48 -4.44 -20.16
C GLY A 63 -9.35 -3.11 -19.41
N PHE A 64 -8.43 -2.99 -18.46
CA PHE A 64 -8.27 -1.77 -17.65
C PHE A 64 -7.22 -0.86 -18.24
N GLY A 65 -7.49 0.44 -18.24
CA GLY A 65 -6.49 1.47 -18.47
C GLY A 65 -6.05 1.63 -19.93
N LYS A 66 -4.86 2.19 -20.12
CA LYS A 66 -4.26 2.46 -21.45
C LYS A 66 -2.90 1.82 -21.57
N ALA A 67 -2.58 1.28 -22.75
CA ALA A 67 -1.29 0.61 -22.97
C ALA A 67 -0.10 1.55 -22.74
N GLU A 68 -0.21 2.83 -23.15
CA GLU A 68 0.82 3.85 -23.01
C GLU A 68 1.06 4.21 -21.54
N ASP A 69 -0.02 4.44 -20.79
CA ASP A 69 0.06 4.76 -19.36
C ASP A 69 0.63 3.57 -18.56
N LYS A 70 0.26 2.33 -18.93
CA LYS A 70 0.87 1.13 -18.34
C LYS A 70 2.33 0.94 -18.70
N ALA A 71 2.73 1.29 -19.92
CA ALA A 71 4.13 1.27 -20.31
C ALA A 71 4.94 2.25 -19.45
N TYR A 72 4.42 3.46 -19.21
CA TYR A 72 5.04 4.40 -18.29
C TYR A 72 5.06 3.90 -16.84
N LYS A 73 4.00 3.21 -16.37
CA LYS A 73 4.02 2.55 -15.04
C LYS A 73 5.10 1.50 -14.92
N ASN A 74 5.36 0.74 -15.99
CA ASN A 74 6.45 -0.24 -16.02
C ASN A 74 7.81 0.44 -15.98
N HIS A 75 7.98 1.53 -16.75
CA HIS A 75 9.19 2.37 -16.70
C HIS A 75 9.44 2.92 -15.29
N MET A 76 8.40 3.46 -14.65
CA MET A 76 8.49 3.92 -13.27
C MET A 76 8.90 2.80 -12.32
N ALA A 77 8.27 1.63 -12.42
CA ALA A 77 8.56 0.48 -11.57
C ALA A 77 9.99 -0.07 -11.74
N ALA A 78 10.59 0.14 -12.92
CA ALA A 78 11.96 -0.25 -13.23
C ALA A 78 12.95 0.89 -12.98
N THR A 79 13.08 1.82 -13.93
CA THR A 79 14.11 2.86 -13.92
C THR A 79 13.95 3.84 -12.76
N THR A 80 12.74 4.35 -12.51
CA THR A 80 12.55 5.38 -11.48
C THR A 80 12.80 4.80 -10.08
N VAL A 81 12.29 3.59 -9.81
CA VAL A 81 12.57 2.86 -8.56
C VAL A 81 14.06 2.56 -8.43
N TYR A 82 14.71 2.01 -9.45
CA TYR A 82 16.14 1.69 -9.41
C TYR A 82 17.00 2.93 -9.09
N ASN A 83 16.75 4.03 -9.78
CA ASN A 83 17.48 5.28 -9.56
C ASN A 83 17.36 5.79 -8.12
N TYR A 84 16.21 5.57 -7.48
CA TYR A 84 15.99 5.95 -6.09
C TYR A 84 16.68 5.01 -5.09
N ILE A 85 16.74 3.70 -5.38
CA ILE A 85 17.21 2.69 -4.41
C ILE A 85 18.66 2.25 -4.60
N LYS A 86 19.31 2.54 -5.75
CA LYS A 86 20.64 2.00 -6.08
C LYS A 86 21.69 2.26 -5.00
N ASP A 87 21.67 3.44 -4.39
CA ASP A 87 22.61 3.87 -3.35
C ASP A 87 22.13 3.55 -1.91
N MET A 88 20.97 2.92 -1.75
CA MET A 88 20.49 2.52 -0.43
C MET A 88 21.36 1.40 0.14
N LYS A 89 21.79 1.58 1.40
CA LYS A 89 22.55 0.58 2.14
C LYS A 89 21.61 -0.50 2.67
N THR A 90 21.71 -1.70 2.11
CA THR A 90 20.88 -2.86 2.46
C THR A 90 21.72 -4.10 2.76
N ILE A 91 23.04 -3.97 2.79
CA ILE A 91 24.01 -5.06 2.96
C ILE A 91 25.07 -4.64 3.99
N GLY A 92 25.42 -5.55 4.90
CA GLY A 92 26.46 -5.29 5.91
C GLY A 92 26.09 -4.15 6.87
N VAL A 93 27.09 -3.35 7.25
CA VAL A 93 26.92 -2.20 8.16
C VAL A 93 26.20 -1.06 7.43
N ILE A 94 25.02 -0.70 7.91
CA ILE A 94 24.22 0.39 7.33
C ILE A 94 24.34 1.70 8.12
N LYS A 95 24.63 1.61 9.42
CA LYS A 95 24.84 2.76 10.32
C LYS A 95 25.78 2.38 11.47
N GLU A 96 26.65 3.30 11.85
CA GLU A 96 27.51 3.17 13.02
C GLU A 96 27.49 4.48 13.81
N ASP A 97 27.03 4.42 15.06
CA ASP A 97 27.08 5.52 16.02
C ASP A 97 28.13 5.21 17.08
N LYS A 98 29.33 5.76 16.89
CA LYS A 98 30.46 5.57 17.80
C LYS A 98 30.22 6.23 19.17
N SER A 99 29.42 7.29 19.23
CA SER A 99 29.13 7.99 20.48
C SER A 99 28.22 7.16 21.38
N GLN A 100 27.29 6.42 20.78
CA GLN A 100 26.39 5.51 21.48
C GLN A 100 26.92 4.07 21.54
N GLY A 101 28.05 3.78 20.89
CA GLY A 101 28.59 2.42 20.79
C GLY A 101 27.62 1.45 20.12
N VAL A 102 26.90 1.87 19.07
CA VAL A 102 25.93 1.01 18.36
C VAL A 102 26.27 0.91 16.88
N ILE A 103 26.27 -0.32 16.36
CA ILE A 103 26.42 -0.64 14.93
C ILE A 103 25.16 -1.36 14.45
N GLU A 104 24.57 -0.89 13.36
CA GLU A 104 23.40 -1.47 12.72
C GLU A 104 23.80 -2.21 11.44
N PHE A 105 23.42 -3.49 11.35
CA PHE A 105 23.61 -4.36 10.20
C PHE A 105 22.28 -4.67 9.53
N ALA A 106 22.26 -4.67 8.19
CA ALA A 106 21.12 -5.12 7.42
C ALA A 106 21.17 -6.63 7.18
N GLU A 107 20.09 -7.33 7.53
CA GLU A 107 19.87 -8.74 7.24
C GLU A 107 18.62 -8.90 6.36
N PRO A 108 18.63 -9.68 5.28
CA PRO A 108 17.40 -9.96 4.53
C PRO A 108 16.35 -10.61 5.43
N VAL A 109 15.07 -10.40 5.12
CA VAL A 109 13.98 -11.07 5.85
C VAL A 109 13.83 -12.55 5.43
N GLY A 110 14.17 -12.90 4.19
CA GLY A 110 14.11 -14.27 3.66
C GLY A 110 13.27 -14.36 2.37
N LEU A 111 12.33 -15.32 2.33
CA LEU A 111 11.40 -15.44 1.21
C LEU A 111 10.19 -14.54 1.41
N LEU A 112 9.94 -13.66 0.45
CA LEU A 112 8.78 -12.78 0.40
C LEU A 112 7.63 -13.41 -0.38
N MET A 113 6.39 -13.13 0.04
CA MET A 113 5.20 -13.37 -0.78
C MET A 113 4.65 -12.05 -1.32
N GLY A 114 4.65 -11.86 -2.65
CA GLY A 114 4.10 -10.69 -3.32
C GLY A 114 2.68 -10.93 -3.84
N ILE A 115 1.67 -10.27 -3.26
CA ILE A 115 0.32 -10.27 -3.83
C ILE A 115 0.21 -9.18 -4.90
N VAL A 116 -0.33 -9.51 -6.07
CA VAL A 116 -0.35 -8.61 -7.24
C VAL A 116 -1.80 -8.28 -7.64
N PRO A 117 -2.18 -7.00 -7.71
CA PRO A 117 -3.53 -6.59 -8.10
C PRO A 117 -3.72 -6.62 -9.63
N SER A 118 -4.96 -6.67 -10.09
CA SER A 118 -5.29 -6.59 -11.53
C SER A 118 -5.16 -5.18 -12.13
N THR A 119 -5.12 -4.13 -11.31
CA THR A 119 -4.97 -2.74 -11.77
C THR A 119 -3.54 -2.41 -12.21
N ASN A 120 -2.55 -2.93 -11.49
CA ASN A 120 -1.12 -2.66 -11.66
C ASN A 120 -0.29 -3.95 -11.81
N PRO A 121 -0.70 -4.92 -12.66
CA PRO A 121 -0.18 -6.28 -12.56
C PRO A 121 1.32 -6.37 -12.84
N THR A 122 1.75 -5.86 -13.98
CA THR A 122 3.13 -5.93 -14.46
C THR A 122 4.05 -4.98 -13.69
N SER A 123 3.61 -3.73 -13.48
CA SER A 123 4.41 -2.74 -12.74
C SER A 123 4.62 -3.15 -11.27
N THR A 124 3.62 -3.75 -10.60
CA THR A 124 3.80 -4.25 -9.23
C THR A 124 4.75 -5.45 -9.15
N VAL A 125 4.74 -6.35 -10.14
CA VAL A 125 5.72 -7.45 -10.22
C VAL A 125 7.14 -6.89 -10.36
N ILE A 126 7.37 -6.01 -11.34
CA ILE A 126 8.68 -5.38 -11.60
C ILE A 126 9.20 -4.69 -10.34
N TYR A 127 8.37 -3.81 -9.75
CA TYR A 127 8.72 -3.06 -8.55
C TYR A 127 9.06 -3.99 -7.38
N LYS A 128 8.22 -4.98 -7.07
CA LYS A 128 8.44 -5.89 -5.93
C LYS A 128 9.67 -6.76 -6.15
N SER A 129 9.92 -7.24 -7.36
CA SER A 129 11.13 -7.98 -7.71
C SER A 129 12.38 -7.14 -7.47
N ILE A 130 12.40 -5.89 -7.96
CA ILE A 130 13.54 -5.00 -7.81
C ILE A 130 13.84 -4.69 -6.33
N ILE A 131 12.82 -4.33 -5.53
CA ILE A 131 13.06 -4.02 -4.11
C ILE A 131 13.40 -5.26 -3.26
N ALA A 132 12.91 -6.45 -3.64
CA ALA A 132 13.24 -7.72 -2.99
C ALA A 132 14.71 -8.08 -3.25
N ILE A 133 15.16 -8.01 -4.50
CA ILE A 133 16.55 -8.31 -4.85
C ILE A 133 17.51 -7.28 -4.24
N LYS A 134 17.17 -5.99 -4.25
CA LYS A 134 17.99 -4.95 -3.59
C LYS A 134 18.21 -5.23 -2.10
N SER A 135 17.25 -5.88 -1.44
CA SER A 135 17.32 -6.27 -0.03
C SER A 135 17.77 -7.71 0.19
N ARG A 136 18.31 -8.40 -0.83
CA ARG A 136 18.77 -9.82 -0.80
C ARG A 136 17.69 -10.82 -0.39
N ASN A 137 16.46 -10.59 -0.84
CA ASN A 137 15.35 -11.52 -0.62
C ASN A 137 14.97 -12.23 -1.92
N ALA A 138 14.51 -13.47 -1.80
CA ALA A 138 13.74 -14.12 -2.88
C ALA A 138 12.26 -13.73 -2.76
N ILE A 139 11.50 -13.87 -3.84
CA ILE A 139 10.07 -13.54 -3.85
C ILE A 139 9.23 -14.52 -4.68
N VAL A 140 8.10 -14.94 -4.11
CA VAL A 140 7.05 -15.69 -4.79
C VAL A 140 5.80 -14.84 -4.95
N PHE A 141 5.24 -14.77 -6.15
CA PHE A 141 4.05 -13.98 -6.45
C PHE A 141 2.75 -14.78 -6.44
N SER A 142 1.67 -14.13 -5.98
CA SER A 142 0.29 -14.57 -6.20
C SER A 142 -0.44 -13.54 -7.07
N PRO A 143 -0.54 -13.78 -8.40
CA PRO A 143 -1.25 -12.91 -9.33
C PRO A 143 -2.78 -12.94 -9.16
N HIS A 144 -3.42 -11.79 -9.36
CA HIS A 144 -4.87 -11.76 -9.51
C HIS A 144 -5.29 -12.56 -10.77
N PRO A 145 -6.32 -13.44 -10.70
CA PRO A 145 -6.72 -14.30 -11.83
C PRO A 145 -7.03 -13.55 -13.14
N ALA A 146 -7.60 -12.34 -13.03
CA ALA A 146 -7.92 -11.49 -14.18
C ALA A 146 -6.70 -10.84 -14.88
N ALA A 147 -5.50 -11.01 -14.34
CA ALA A 147 -4.26 -10.44 -14.88
C ALA A 147 -3.12 -11.49 -14.87
N LEU A 148 -3.48 -12.77 -14.99
CA LEU A 148 -2.56 -13.88 -14.79
C LEU A 148 -1.47 -13.90 -15.85
N LYS A 149 -1.81 -13.82 -17.14
CA LYS A 149 -0.85 -13.98 -18.24
C LYS A 149 0.17 -12.85 -18.26
N CYS A 150 -0.27 -11.60 -18.13
CA CYS A 150 0.64 -10.46 -18.10
C CYS A 150 1.53 -10.46 -16.84
N SER A 151 0.98 -10.84 -15.68
CA SER A 151 1.77 -10.98 -14.45
C SER A 151 2.80 -12.10 -14.57
N THR A 152 2.40 -13.29 -15.04
CA THR A 152 3.31 -14.42 -15.27
C THR A 152 4.42 -14.04 -16.24
N LYS A 153 4.11 -13.32 -17.33
CA LYS A 153 5.14 -12.85 -18.26
C LYS A 153 6.13 -11.89 -17.61
N ALA A 154 5.67 -10.97 -16.76
CA ALA A 154 6.56 -10.09 -16.01
C ALA A 154 7.43 -10.89 -15.00
N ILE A 155 6.85 -11.89 -14.33
CA ILE A 155 7.58 -12.76 -13.39
C ILE A 155 8.69 -13.53 -14.11
N GLU A 156 8.39 -14.12 -15.27
CA GLU A 156 9.37 -14.81 -16.11
C GLU A 156 10.51 -13.88 -16.53
N LEU A 157 10.18 -12.69 -17.05
CA LEU A 157 11.20 -11.73 -17.48
C LEU A 157 12.11 -11.30 -16.32
N MET A 158 11.55 -11.03 -15.14
CA MET A 158 12.33 -10.62 -13.97
C MET A 158 13.20 -11.77 -13.44
N ARG A 159 12.66 -12.99 -13.38
CA ARG A 159 13.42 -14.20 -13.00
C ARG A 159 14.57 -14.44 -13.98
N ASP A 160 14.29 -14.50 -15.27
CA ASP A 160 15.27 -14.87 -16.29
C ASP A 160 16.37 -13.81 -16.37
N ALA A 161 16.03 -12.52 -16.25
CA ALA A 161 17.00 -11.43 -16.15
C ALA A 161 17.88 -11.55 -14.90
N ALA A 162 17.29 -11.87 -13.74
CA ALA A 162 18.06 -12.03 -12.51
C ALA A 162 19.03 -13.22 -12.61
N VAL A 163 18.54 -14.37 -13.08
CA VAL A 163 19.33 -15.60 -13.23
C VAL A 163 20.47 -15.42 -14.24
N ALA A 164 20.20 -14.78 -15.38
CA ALA A 164 21.24 -14.47 -16.37
C ALA A 164 22.37 -13.59 -15.82
N ALA A 165 22.10 -12.82 -14.77
CA ALA A 165 23.09 -11.98 -14.10
C ALA A 165 23.80 -12.66 -12.91
N GLY A 166 23.42 -13.90 -12.57
CA GLY A 166 24.04 -14.71 -11.52
C GLY A 166 23.17 -14.96 -10.28
N ALA A 167 21.88 -14.61 -10.31
CA ALA A 167 20.97 -14.94 -9.22
C ALA A 167 20.57 -16.44 -9.22
N PRO A 168 20.15 -17.00 -8.08
CA PRO A 168 19.62 -18.36 -8.00
C PRO A 168 18.39 -18.59 -8.90
N ALA A 169 18.25 -19.79 -9.47
CA ALA A 169 17.20 -20.13 -10.45
C ALA A 169 15.76 -19.81 -9.98
N ASN A 170 15.48 -19.98 -8.69
CA ASN A 170 14.15 -19.82 -8.10
C ASN A 170 14.03 -18.54 -7.24
N VAL A 171 14.91 -17.55 -7.44
CA VAL A 171 14.90 -16.31 -6.66
C VAL A 171 13.63 -15.48 -6.88
N ILE A 172 13.01 -15.60 -8.05
CA ILE A 172 11.73 -15.01 -8.39
C ILE A 172 10.84 -16.11 -8.98
N GLY A 173 9.65 -16.28 -8.42
CA GLY A 173 8.66 -17.24 -8.91
C GLY A 173 7.23 -16.74 -8.70
N GLY A 174 6.23 -17.52 -9.11
CA GLY A 174 4.84 -17.18 -8.85
C GLY A 174 3.86 -18.25 -9.31
N ILE A 175 2.66 -18.18 -8.75
CA ILE A 175 1.58 -19.12 -9.04
C ILE A 175 1.10 -18.93 -10.49
N VAL A 176 1.15 -20.01 -11.28
CA VAL A 176 0.55 -20.05 -12.64
C VAL A 176 -0.83 -20.70 -12.64
N THR A 177 -1.20 -21.45 -11.59
CA THR A 177 -2.55 -22.00 -11.40
C THR A 177 -3.28 -21.29 -10.26
N PRO A 178 -3.81 -20.06 -10.46
CA PRO A 178 -4.33 -19.26 -9.35
C PRO A 178 -5.55 -19.91 -8.71
N SER A 179 -5.51 -20.03 -7.38
CA SER A 179 -6.63 -20.41 -6.53
C SER A 179 -6.53 -19.70 -5.18
N ILE A 180 -7.67 -19.58 -4.48
CA ILE A 180 -7.69 -19.06 -3.10
C ILE A 180 -6.88 -19.98 -2.19
N GLN A 181 -6.96 -21.29 -2.43
CA GLN A 181 -6.26 -22.32 -1.68
C GLN A 181 -4.73 -22.18 -1.82
N ALA A 182 -4.21 -22.00 -3.03
CA ALA A 182 -2.78 -21.79 -3.27
C ALA A 182 -2.26 -20.50 -2.61
N THR A 183 -3.05 -19.42 -2.70
CA THR A 183 -2.72 -18.16 -2.03
C THR A 183 -2.68 -18.33 -0.52
N ASN A 184 -3.69 -18.98 0.06
CA ASN A 184 -3.74 -19.25 1.50
C ASN A 184 -2.62 -20.18 1.97
N GLU A 185 -2.24 -21.16 1.15
CA GLU A 185 -1.12 -22.07 1.44
C GLU A 185 0.19 -21.28 1.52
N LEU A 186 0.48 -20.41 0.55
CA LEU A 186 1.66 -19.52 0.58
C LEU A 186 1.64 -18.58 1.78
N MET A 187 0.50 -17.95 2.09
CA MET A 187 0.38 -17.01 3.21
C MET A 187 0.74 -17.64 4.56
N LYS A 188 0.56 -18.96 4.70
CA LYS A 188 0.78 -19.74 5.93
C LYS A 188 2.02 -20.64 5.86
N ALA A 189 2.74 -20.64 4.74
CA ALA A 189 3.92 -21.46 4.55
C ALA A 189 5.02 -21.01 5.51
N LYS A 190 5.69 -21.97 6.17
CA LYS A 190 6.75 -21.68 7.15
C LYS A 190 7.99 -21.07 6.49
N GLU A 191 8.13 -21.31 5.20
CA GLU A 191 9.19 -20.80 4.34
C GLU A 191 9.05 -19.31 4.05
N VAL A 192 7.82 -18.77 4.03
CA VAL A 192 7.55 -17.36 3.74
C VAL A 192 7.77 -16.53 5.00
N ALA A 193 8.72 -15.61 4.94
CA ALA A 193 9.10 -14.76 6.07
C ALA A 193 8.21 -13.51 6.19
N MET A 194 7.74 -12.97 5.06
CA MET A 194 6.91 -11.77 5.04
C MET A 194 6.01 -11.70 3.80
N ILE A 195 4.79 -11.19 3.97
CA ILE A 195 3.83 -10.94 2.89
C ILE A 195 3.79 -9.45 2.55
N ILE A 196 3.91 -9.12 1.26
CA ILE A 196 3.64 -7.77 0.74
C ILE A 196 2.28 -7.80 0.04
N ALA A 197 1.23 -7.42 0.77
CA ALA A 197 -0.16 -7.54 0.37
C ALA A 197 -0.67 -6.27 -0.35
N THR A 198 -0.57 -6.27 -1.69
CA THR A 198 -1.15 -5.21 -2.54
C THR A 198 -2.42 -5.73 -3.19
N GLY A 199 -3.56 -5.41 -2.59
CA GLY A 199 -4.87 -5.86 -3.06
C GLY A 199 -6.00 -5.19 -2.28
N GLY A 200 -7.24 -5.62 -2.54
CA GLY A 200 -8.41 -5.09 -1.84
C GLY A 200 -8.42 -5.44 -0.35
N PRO A 201 -9.29 -4.78 0.45
CA PRO A 201 -9.31 -4.92 1.91
C PRO A 201 -9.43 -6.37 2.41
N GLY A 202 -10.19 -7.22 1.72
CA GLY A 202 -10.32 -8.64 2.08
C GLY A 202 -9.00 -9.42 1.98
N MET A 203 -8.17 -9.12 0.98
CA MET A 203 -6.88 -9.78 0.79
C MET A 203 -5.85 -9.29 1.80
N VAL A 204 -5.85 -7.99 2.11
CA VAL A 204 -4.99 -7.41 3.15
C VAL A 204 -5.33 -7.99 4.52
N LYS A 205 -6.62 -8.07 4.86
CA LYS A 205 -7.08 -8.73 6.09
C LYS A 205 -6.64 -10.19 6.16
N ALA A 206 -6.72 -10.94 5.05
CA ALA A 206 -6.25 -12.32 5.00
C ALA A 206 -4.74 -12.44 5.28
N ALA A 207 -3.92 -11.54 4.70
CA ALA A 207 -2.49 -11.49 4.96
C ALA A 207 -2.17 -11.22 6.45
N TYR A 208 -2.80 -10.23 7.07
CA TYR A 208 -2.60 -9.96 8.51
C TYR A 208 -3.17 -11.05 9.43
N SER A 209 -4.06 -11.90 8.93
CA SER A 209 -4.62 -13.03 9.68
C SER A 209 -3.88 -14.35 9.43
N SER A 210 -2.79 -14.36 8.65
CA SER A 210 -2.14 -15.61 8.24
C SER A 210 -1.19 -16.18 9.30
N GLY A 211 -0.76 -15.37 10.27
CA GLY A 211 0.30 -15.70 11.22
C GLY A 211 1.70 -15.33 10.73
N THR A 212 1.84 -14.92 9.47
CA THR A 212 3.09 -14.44 8.86
C THR A 212 3.13 -12.91 8.91
N PRO A 213 4.28 -12.28 9.24
CA PRO A 213 4.42 -10.82 9.16
C PRO A 213 3.96 -10.27 7.81
N ALA A 214 3.20 -9.18 7.82
CA ALA A 214 2.62 -8.61 6.62
C ALA A 214 2.80 -7.08 6.54
N ILE A 215 3.02 -6.62 5.32
CA ILE A 215 2.93 -5.22 4.90
C ILE A 215 1.74 -5.11 3.96
N GLY A 216 0.73 -4.35 4.38
CA GLY A 216 -0.52 -4.19 3.67
C GLY A 216 -0.73 -2.79 3.10
N VAL A 217 -1.72 -2.67 2.23
CA VAL A 217 -2.20 -1.39 1.70
C VAL A 217 -3.65 -1.14 2.14
N GLY A 218 -4.17 0.05 1.87
CA GLY A 218 -5.58 0.40 2.08
C GLY A 218 -6.28 0.75 0.78
N ALA A 219 -7.61 0.88 0.83
CA ALA A 219 -8.37 1.53 -0.24
C ALA A 219 -8.05 3.03 -0.28
N GLY A 220 -8.06 3.63 -1.47
CA GLY A 220 -7.80 5.06 -1.62
C GLY A 220 -9.09 5.83 -1.91
N ASN A 221 -9.42 6.81 -1.07
CA ASN A 221 -10.55 7.72 -1.33
C ASN A 221 -10.13 9.18 -1.30
N SER A 222 -9.11 9.54 -2.08
CA SER A 222 -8.41 10.82 -2.00
C SER A 222 -9.32 12.02 -2.32
N PRO A 223 -9.60 12.93 -1.36
CA PRO A 223 -10.14 14.24 -1.67
C PRO A 223 -9.04 15.17 -2.18
N SER A 224 -9.36 16.00 -3.17
CA SER A 224 -8.50 17.08 -3.66
C SER A 224 -9.17 18.43 -3.42
N TYR A 225 -8.62 19.20 -2.48
CA TYR A 225 -9.15 20.52 -2.13
C TYR A 225 -8.41 21.61 -2.91
N ILE A 226 -9.13 22.39 -3.70
CA ILE A 226 -8.63 23.59 -4.38
C ILE A 226 -9.03 24.80 -3.55
N GLU A 227 -8.08 25.30 -2.77
CA GLU A 227 -8.29 26.45 -1.90
C GLU A 227 -8.24 27.78 -2.69
N ARG A 228 -8.89 28.82 -2.17
CA ARG A 228 -9.04 30.14 -2.82
C ARG A 228 -7.73 30.81 -3.29
N THR A 229 -6.56 30.48 -2.74
CA THR A 229 -5.27 31.05 -3.19
C THR A 229 -4.58 30.22 -4.27
N ALA A 230 -5.13 29.04 -4.60
CA ALA A 230 -4.53 28.13 -5.57
C ALA A 230 -4.53 28.71 -7.00
N ASP A 231 -3.53 28.33 -7.79
CA ASP A 231 -3.61 28.48 -9.25
C ASP A 231 -4.63 27.47 -9.80
N VAL A 232 -5.81 27.94 -10.15
CA VAL A 232 -6.92 27.09 -10.63
C VAL A 232 -6.54 26.33 -11.90
N HIS A 233 -5.87 26.98 -12.85
CA HIS A 233 -5.45 26.35 -14.10
C HIS A 233 -4.49 25.18 -13.86
N GLN A 234 -3.45 25.40 -13.06
CA GLN A 234 -2.48 24.36 -12.73
C GLN A 234 -3.11 23.25 -11.87
N SER A 235 -3.98 23.61 -10.92
CA SER A 235 -4.68 22.64 -10.05
C SER A 235 -5.56 21.69 -10.85
N VAL A 236 -6.37 22.22 -11.76
CA VAL A 236 -7.22 21.42 -12.65
C VAL A 236 -6.39 20.53 -13.58
N LYS A 237 -5.29 21.06 -14.12
CA LYS A 237 -4.37 20.31 -14.97
C LYS A 237 -3.79 19.10 -14.26
N ASP A 238 -3.34 19.29 -13.02
CA ASP A 238 -2.78 18.22 -12.19
C ASP A 238 -3.82 17.15 -11.85
N ILE A 239 -5.02 17.56 -11.44
CA ILE A 239 -6.12 16.64 -11.12
C ILE A 239 -6.54 15.83 -12.34
N ILE A 240 -6.72 16.47 -13.51
CA ILE A 240 -7.11 15.75 -14.74
C ILE A 240 -5.98 14.81 -15.19
N ALA A 241 -4.73 15.25 -15.16
CA ALA A 241 -3.58 14.41 -15.51
C ALA A 241 -3.49 13.17 -14.61
N SER A 242 -3.68 13.35 -13.30
CA SER A 242 -3.65 12.25 -12.33
C SER A 242 -4.85 11.31 -12.45
N LYS A 243 -6.07 11.85 -12.56
CA LYS A 243 -7.30 11.05 -12.62
C LYS A 243 -7.45 10.28 -13.92
N SER A 244 -7.02 10.86 -15.03
CA SER A 244 -7.11 10.22 -16.35
C SER A 244 -5.95 9.27 -16.66
N PHE A 245 -4.88 9.31 -15.85
CA PHE A 245 -3.74 8.40 -15.97
C PHE A 245 -4.15 6.95 -15.72
N ASP A 246 -3.91 6.11 -16.72
CA ASP A 246 -4.34 4.70 -16.79
C ASP A 246 -5.83 4.55 -16.46
N TYR A 247 -6.64 5.55 -16.82
CA TYR A 247 -8.06 5.67 -16.48
C TYR A 247 -8.38 5.55 -14.98
N GLY A 248 -7.51 6.06 -14.11
CA GLY A 248 -7.79 6.16 -12.67
C GLY A 248 -7.61 4.86 -11.90
N THR A 249 -6.77 3.94 -12.39
CA THR A 249 -6.50 2.64 -11.74
C THR A 249 -5.56 2.74 -10.53
N ILE A 250 -4.85 3.87 -10.37
CA ILE A 250 -3.98 4.12 -9.23
C ILE A 250 -4.83 4.54 -8.02
N CYS A 251 -4.66 3.85 -6.89
CA CYS A 251 -5.42 4.10 -5.65
C CYS A 251 -5.21 5.51 -5.07
N ALA A 252 -4.05 6.14 -5.34
CA ALA A 252 -3.80 7.52 -4.91
C ALA A 252 -4.53 8.57 -5.76
N SER A 253 -5.14 8.19 -6.90
CA SER A 253 -5.90 9.12 -7.76
C SER A 253 -7.06 9.78 -7.03
N GLU A 254 -7.38 11.00 -7.45
CA GLU A 254 -8.45 11.81 -6.91
C GLU A 254 -9.79 11.08 -7.03
N GLN A 255 -10.58 11.12 -5.96
CA GLN A 255 -11.95 10.62 -5.95
C GLN A 255 -12.97 11.75 -5.88
N SER A 256 -12.56 12.90 -5.37
CA SER A 256 -13.40 14.09 -5.27
C SER A 256 -12.58 15.36 -5.44
N ILE A 257 -13.21 16.39 -6.01
CA ILE A 257 -12.73 17.76 -6.01
C ILE A 257 -13.59 18.53 -5.00
N ILE A 258 -12.93 19.28 -4.12
CA ILE A 258 -13.56 20.19 -3.16
C ILE A 258 -13.12 21.60 -3.53
N VAL A 259 -14.08 22.50 -3.70
CA VAL A 259 -13.83 23.91 -4.01
C VAL A 259 -14.57 24.80 -3.03
N GLU A 260 -14.18 26.07 -2.95
CA GLU A 260 -14.90 27.08 -2.18
C GLU A 260 -15.95 27.79 -3.04
N GLU A 261 -16.99 28.33 -2.41
CA GLU A 261 -18.00 29.17 -3.09
C GLU A 261 -17.34 30.30 -3.90
N CYS A 262 -16.24 30.89 -3.43
CA CYS A 262 -15.56 31.99 -4.10
C CYS A 262 -14.76 31.60 -5.35
N ASN A 263 -14.35 30.34 -5.50
CA ASN A 263 -13.60 29.86 -6.68
C ASN A 263 -14.39 28.83 -7.50
N HIS A 264 -15.64 28.56 -7.13
CA HIS A 264 -16.53 27.58 -7.75
C HIS A 264 -16.62 27.72 -9.28
N ASP A 265 -17.07 28.87 -9.76
CA ASP A 265 -17.36 29.08 -11.18
C ASP A 265 -16.09 29.04 -12.04
N GLU A 266 -14.98 29.57 -11.51
CA GLU A 266 -13.67 29.52 -12.15
C GLU A 266 -13.18 28.09 -12.33
N VAL A 267 -13.27 27.27 -11.26
CA VAL A 267 -12.84 25.87 -11.31
C VAL A 267 -13.73 25.05 -12.27
N ILE A 268 -15.05 25.25 -12.27
CA ILE A 268 -15.94 24.55 -13.20
C ILE A 268 -15.60 24.91 -14.65
N ALA A 269 -15.40 26.20 -14.94
CA ALA A 269 -15.04 26.65 -16.28
C ALA A 269 -13.72 26.03 -16.76
N GLU A 270 -12.72 25.99 -15.88
CA GLU A 270 -11.41 25.43 -16.21
C GLU A 270 -11.44 23.89 -16.33
N LEU A 271 -12.20 23.18 -15.50
CA LEU A 271 -12.44 21.74 -15.65
C LEU A 271 -13.06 21.41 -17.01
N LYS A 272 -14.11 22.14 -17.42
CA LYS A 272 -14.75 21.96 -18.73
C LYS A 272 -13.76 22.17 -19.87
N LYS A 273 -13.00 23.26 -19.81
CA LYS A 273 -11.98 23.61 -20.82
C LYS A 273 -10.90 22.54 -20.98
N GLN A 274 -10.53 21.86 -19.90
CA GLN A 274 -9.49 20.82 -19.91
C GLN A 274 -10.00 19.39 -20.13
N GLY A 275 -11.31 19.22 -20.38
CA GLY A 275 -11.92 17.94 -20.77
C GLY A 275 -12.76 17.25 -19.69
N GLY A 276 -13.19 17.98 -18.66
CA GLY A 276 -14.18 17.50 -17.69
C GLY A 276 -15.62 17.67 -18.21
N TYR A 277 -16.40 16.60 -18.18
CA TYR A 277 -17.83 16.64 -18.49
C TYR A 277 -18.64 16.66 -17.20
N PHE A 278 -19.35 17.77 -16.92
CA PHE A 278 -20.26 17.86 -15.78
C PHE A 278 -21.57 17.17 -16.11
N MET A 279 -21.82 16.05 -15.44
CA MET A 279 -23.03 15.27 -15.56
C MET A 279 -24.19 15.98 -14.88
N THR A 280 -25.37 15.90 -15.49
CA THR A 280 -26.64 16.21 -14.82
C THR A 280 -26.90 15.26 -13.65
N ALA A 281 -27.87 15.61 -12.79
CA ALA A 281 -28.30 14.72 -11.70
C ALA A 281 -28.80 13.37 -12.22
N GLU A 282 -29.50 13.35 -13.36
CA GLU A 282 -29.99 12.12 -13.99
C GLU A 282 -28.85 11.25 -14.53
N GLU A 283 -27.91 11.84 -15.29
CA GLU A 283 -26.72 11.13 -15.79
C GLU A 283 -25.86 10.60 -14.63
N THR A 284 -25.68 11.41 -13.58
CA THR A 284 -24.96 11.01 -12.36
C THR A 284 -25.60 9.79 -11.70
N ALA A 285 -26.93 9.76 -11.58
CA ALA A 285 -27.66 8.63 -11.04
C ALA A 285 -27.50 7.36 -11.90
N LYS A 286 -27.58 7.49 -13.24
CA LYS A 286 -27.34 6.38 -14.18
C LYS A 286 -25.92 5.84 -14.05
N VAL A 287 -24.91 6.70 -14.01
CA VAL A 287 -23.50 6.30 -13.80
C VAL A 287 -23.33 5.60 -12.44
N CYS A 288 -23.88 6.15 -11.35
CA CYS A 288 -23.78 5.51 -10.03
C CYS A 288 -24.40 4.10 -10.03
N SER A 289 -25.52 3.90 -10.74
CA SER A 289 -26.22 2.61 -10.80
C SER A 289 -25.40 1.48 -11.45
N ILE A 290 -24.48 1.82 -12.35
CA ILE A 290 -23.62 0.85 -13.03
C ILE A 290 -22.26 0.68 -12.32
N LEU A 291 -21.75 1.75 -11.69
CA LEU A 291 -20.44 1.73 -11.04
C LEU A 291 -20.44 0.90 -9.76
N PHE A 292 -21.50 0.97 -8.95
CA PHE A 292 -21.56 0.28 -7.66
C PHE A 292 -22.46 -0.95 -7.73
N LYS A 293 -22.04 -2.04 -7.08
CA LYS A 293 -22.85 -3.27 -7.05
C LYS A 293 -24.11 -3.05 -6.19
N PRO A 294 -25.30 -3.52 -6.62
CA PRO A 294 -26.55 -3.32 -5.89
C PRO A 294 -26.46 -3.69 -4.40
N GLY A 295 -26.94 -2.80 -3.53
CA GLY A 295 -26.94 -3.01 -2.08
C GLY A 295 -25.57 -2.88 -1.40
N THR A 296 -24.52 -2.51 -2.13
CA THR A 296 -23.18 -2.28 -1.60
C THR A 296 -22.55 -1.02 -2.21
N HIS A 297 -21.47 -0.54 -1.63
CA HIS A 297 -20.63 0.53 -2.22
C HIS A 297 -19.33 -0.02 -2.80
N SER A 298 -19.31 -1.32 -3.11
CA SER A 298 -18.19 -1.95 -3.78
C SER A 298 -18.27 -1.66 -5.27
N MET A 299 -17.15 -1.19 -5.82
CA MET A 299 -17.04 -0.95 -7.25
C MET A 299 -17.25 -2.23 -8.07
N SER A 300 -17.95 -2.07 -9.18
CA SER A 300 -18.11 -3.06 -10.22
C SER A 300 -16.81 -3.17 -11.00
N ALA A 301 -16.18 -4.35 -10.97
CA ALA A 301 -14.95 -4.63 -11.69
C ALA A 301 -15.07 -4.40 -13.21
N LYS A 302 -16.30 -4.37 -13.77
CA LYS A 302 -16.53 -4.09 -15.20
C LYS A 302 -16.11 -2.67 -15.59
N PHE A 303 -16.23 -1.71 -14.67
CA PHE A 303 -16.02 -0.28 -14.93
C PHE A 303 -14.74 0.29 -14.31
N VAL A 304 -13.93 -0.57 -13.67
CA VAL A 304 -12.59 -0.20 -13.19
C VAL A 304 -11.70 0.13 -14.39
N GLY A 305 -10.98 1.24 -14.32
CA GLY A 305 -10.03 1.64 -15.36
C GLY A 305 -10.65 1.81 -16.75
N ARG A 306 -11.88 2.32 -16.85
CA ARG A 306 -12.55 2.53 -18.15
C ARG A 306 -12.51 4.00 -18.56
N ALA A 307 -12.44 4.21 -19.87
CA ALA A 307 -12.58 5.53 -20.48
C ALA A 307 -13.96 6.14 -20.16
N PRO A 308 -14.08 7.47 -20.04
CA PRO A 308 -15.34 8.11 -19.68
C PRO A 308 -16.44 7.85 -20.73
N GLN A 309 -16.08 7.69 -22.01
CA GLN A 309 -17.01 7.34 -23.10
C GLN A 309 -17.66 5.97 -22.86
N VAL A 310 -16.87 4.97 -22.45
CA VAL A 310 -17.36 3.61 -22.17
C VAL A 310 -18.33 3.61 -20.99
N ILE A 311 -18.05 4.44 -19.97
CA ILE A 311 -18.92 4.58 -18.79
C ILE A 311 -20.23 5.27 -19.17
N ALA A 312 -20.16 6.38 -19.92
CA ALA A 312 -21.33 7.12 -20.37
C ALA A 312 -22.24 6.26 -21.26
N GLU A 313 -21.66 5.55 -22.24
CA GLU A 313 -22.41 4.67 -23.14
C GLU A 313 -23.11 3.55 -22.37
N ALA A 314 -22.42 2.92 -21.41
CA ALA A 314 -23.01 1.90 -20.55
C ALA A 314 -24.10 2.45 -19.62
N ALA A 315 -24.05 3.74 -19.30
CA ALA A 315 -25.07 4.46 -18.54
C ALA A 315 -26.21 5.00 -19.43
N GLY A 316 -26.14 4.81 -20.76
CA GLY A 316 -27.21 5.15 -21.70
C GLY A 316 -27.19 6.60 -22.21
N PHE A 317 -26.02 7.26 -22.20
CA PHE A 317 -25.84 8.59 -22.81
C PHE A 317 -24.47 8.69 -23.50
N SER A 318 -24.24 9.77 -24.26
CA SER A 318 -22.96 10.03 -24.92
C SER A 318 -22.32 11.31 -24.39
N VAL A 319 -21.00 11.36 -24.42
CA VAL A 319 -20.20 12.54 -24.05
C VAL A 319 -19.35 12.99 -25.23
N PRO A 320 -18.98 14.28 -25.33
CA PRO A 320 -18.14 14.78 -26.42
C PRO A 320 -16.81 14.04 -26.54
N GLU A 321 -16.30 13.95 -27.78
CA GLU A 321 -14.95 13.48 -28.05
C GLU A 321 -13.93 14.33 -27.29
N GLY A 322 -12.86 13.69 -26.78
CA GLY A 322 -11.86 14.37 -25.96
C GLY A 322 -12.22 14.52 -24.48
N THR A 323 -13.43 14.10 -24.05
CA THR A 323 -13.76 13.99 -22.61
C THR A 323 -12.76 13.08 -21.91
N LYS A 324 -12.15 13.57 -20.82
CA LYS A 324 -11.13 12.86 -20.02
C LYS A 324 -11.67 12.35 -18.70
N VAL A 325 -12.60 13.08 -18.08
CA VAL A 325 -13.23 12.72 -16.80
C VAL A 325 -14.71 13.10 -16.79
N LEU A 326 -15.53 12.30 -16.10
CA LEU A 326 -16.91 12.64 -15.77
C LEU A 326 -16.96 13.21 -14.36
N VAL A 327 -17.68 14.31 -14.16
CA VAL A 327 -17.76 15.04 -12.89
C VAL A 327 -19.22 15.11 -12.47
N GLY A 328 -19.53 14.66 -11.25
CA GLY A 328 -20.88 14.72 -10.70
C GLY A 328 -20.90 15.47 -9.37
N GLU A 329 -21.76 16.49 -9.25
CA GLU A 329 -21.95 17.24 -8.02
C GLU A 329 -22.49 16.35 -6.89
N GLN A 330 -22.07 16.62 -5.65
CA GLN A 330 -22.49 15.88 -4.46
C GLN A 330 -22.82 16.84 -3.31
N GLY A 331 -23.92 16.53 -2.61
CA GLY A 331 -24.36 17.29 -1.41
C GLY A 331 -23.90 16.69 -0.08
N GLY A 332 -23.19 15.55 -0.09
CA GLY A 332 -22.79 14.88 1.15
C GLY A 332 -21.94 13.63 0.94
N VAL A 333 -21.80 12.85 2.01
CA VAL A 333 -21.00 11.60 2.07
C VAL A 333 -21.89 10.46 2.55
N GLY A 334 -21.72 9.27 1.98
CA GLY A 334 -22.42 8.06 2.39
C GLY A 334 -23.45 7.55 1.38
N ASN A 335 -24.40 6.74 1.84
CA ASN A 335 -25.34 5.98 0.99
C ASN A 335 -26.16 6.84 0.01
N GLY A 336 -26.55 8.05 0.40
CA GLY A 336 -27.29 8.97 -0.46
C GLY A 336 -26.42 9.64 -1.54
N TYR A 337 -25.10 9.49 -1.45
CA TYR A 337 -24.10 10.17 -2.27
C TYR A 337 -23.03 9.18 -2.75
N PRO A 338 -23.35 8.26 -3.68
CA PRO A 338 -22.45 7.15 -4.02
C PRO A 338 -21.10 7.59 -4.59
N LEU A 339 -21.00 8.74 -5.25
CA LEU A 339 -19.70 9.25 -5.72
C LEU A 339 -18.76 9.64 -4.58
N SER A 340 -19.20 9.64 -3.32
CA SER A 340 -18.35 9.84 -2.14
C SER A 340 -17.42 8.66 -1.82
N TYR A 341 -17.61 7.49 -2.44
CA TYR A 341 -16.75 6.31 -2.29
C TYR A 341 -15.66 6.23 -3.38
N GLU A 342 -14.72 5.28 -3.22
CA GLU A 342 -13.67 5.01 -4.20
C GLU A 342 -14.28 4.51 -5.53
N LYS A 343 -13.82 5.06 -6.66
CA LYS A 343 -14.36 4.77 -8.01
C LYS A 343 -13.38 4.09 -8.96
N LEU A 344 -12.07 4.08 -8.68
CA LEU A 344 -10.99 3.48 -9.50
C LEU A 344 -11.21 3.58 -11.03
N THR A 345 -11.69 4.74 -11.48
CA THR A 345 -12.11 4.99 -12.86
C THR A 345 -12.05 6.50 -13.14
N THR A 346 -12.49 6.95 -14.32
CA THR A 346 -12.45 8.35 -14.77
C THR A 346 -13.59 9.24 -14.22
N VAL A 347 -14.25 8.83 -13.14
CA VAL A 347 -15.37 9.57 -12.52
C VAL A 347 -14.92 10.26 -11.22
N LEU A 348 -15.29 11.53 -11.05
CA LEU A 348 -15.02 12.38 -9.90
C LEU A 348 -16.31 12.89 -9.26
N ALA A 349 -16.34 12.95 -7.93
CA ALA A 349 -17.31 13.79 -7.22
C ALA A 349 -16.84 15.25 -7.23
N PHE A 350 -17.77 16.19 -7.19
CA PHE A 350 -17.51 17.61 -7.04
C PHE A 350 -18.31 18.18 -5.88
N TYR A 351 -17.63 18.89 -4.98
CA TYR A 351 -18.20 19.47 -3.78
C TYR A 351 -17.88 20.96 -3.70
N THR A 352 -18.87 21.74 -3.30
CA THR A 352 -18.73 23.17 -3.00
C THR A 352 -18.88 23.36 -1.50
N VAL A 353 -17.94 24.08 -0.89
CA VAL A 353 -17.93 24.39 0.54
C VAL A 353 -17.77 25.90 0.76
N LYS A 354 -18.12 26.42 1.93
CA LYS A 354 -18.04 27.86 2.22
C LYS A 354 -16.60 28.34 2.38
N ASP A 355 -15.79 27.55 3.06
CA ASP A 355 -14.43 27.90 3.43
C ASP A 355 -13.56 26.66 3.72
N TRP A 356 -12.32 26.90 4.10
CA TRP A 356 -11.35 25.85 4.43
C TRP A 356 -11.72 25.02 5.67
N HIS A 357 -12.54 25.54 6.60
CA HIS A 357 -12.99 24.78 7.76
C HIS A 357 -13.98 23.71 7.32
N GLU A 358 -14.94 24.06 6.46
CA GLU A 358 -15.87 23.08 5.90
C GLU A 358 -15.15 22.09 4.96
N ALA A 359 -14.16 22.56 4.17
CA ALA A 359 -13.30 21.67 3.39
C ALA A 359 -12.56 20.65 4.27
N CYS A 360 -12.10 21.08 5.46
CA CYS A 360 -11.43 20.25 6.44
C CYS A 360 -12.35 19.13 6.94
N GLU A 361 -13.55 19.48 7.39
CA GLU A 361 -14.54 18.50 7.90
C GLU A 361 -15.01 17.54 6.80
N LEU A 362 -15.27 18.05 5.60
CA LEU A 362 -15.64 17.21 4.46
C LEU A 362 -14.51 16.24 4.08
N SER A 363 -13.26 16.70 4.05
CA SER A 363 -12.09 15.85 3.79
C SER A 363 -11.99 14.71 4.80
N ILE A 364 -12.19 14.98 6.10
CA ILE A 364 -12.18 13.95 7.15
C ILE A 364 -13.28 12.92 6.93
N ARG A 365 -14.50 13.36 6.56
CA ARG A 365 -15.63 12.46 6.27
C ARG A 365 -15.37 11.58 5.05
N LEU A 366 -14.82 12.13 3.96
CA LEU A 366 -14.47 11.38 2.76
C LEU A 366 -13.34 10.37 3.04
N LEU A 367 -12.34 10.77 3.81
CA LEU A 367 -11.23 9.90 4.21
C LEU A 367 -11.65 8.73 5.09
N GLN A 368 -12.84 8.73 5.70
CA GLN A 368 -13.34 7.52 6.40
C GLN A 368 -13.45 6.31 5.48
N ASN A 369 -13.60 6.53 4.16
CA ASN A 369 -13.62 5.47 3.15
C ASN A 369 -12.23 5.19 2.52
N GLY A 370 -11.17 5.82 3.03
CA GLY A 370 -9.80 5.73 2.50
C GLY A 370 -8.73 6.07 3.53
N LEU A 371 -8.95 5.65 4.79
CA LEU A 371 -8.15 6.06 5.94
C LEU A 371 -6.67 5.75 5.75
N GLY A 372 -5.84 6.76 6.02
CA GLY A 372 -4.40 6.68 5.98
C GLY A 372 -3.79 6.58 4.59
N HIS A 373 -4.56 6.64 3.51
CA HIS A 373 -4.01 6.48 2.16
C HIS A 373 -3.39 7.77 1.60
N THR A 374 -4.20 8.65 1.02
CA THR A 374 -3.77 9.86 0.31
C THR A 374 -4.83 10.96 0.40
N MET A 375 -4.41 12.23 0.39
CA MET A 375 -5.23 13.38 0.03
C MET A 375 -4.39 14.42 -0.72
N ASN A 376 -5.06 15.33 -1.41
CA ASN A 376 -4.45 16.42 -2.16
C ASN A 376 -4.98 17.76 -1.67
N ILE A 377 -4.11 18.77 -1.63
CA ILE A 377 -4.46 20.16 -1.42
C ILE A 377 -3.72 21.02 -2.45
N HIS A 378 -4.46 21.89 -3.11
CA HIS A 378 -3.92 22.93 -3.96
C HIS A 378 -4.09 24.26 -3.25
N THR A 379 -2.99 24.93 -2.92
CA THR A 379 -2.97 26.19 -2.18
C THR A 379 -1.59 26.86 -2.28
N ASN A 380 -1.55 28.19 -2.20
CA ASN A 380 -0.33 28.95 -2.00
C ASN A 380 -0.12 29.37 -0.53
N ASP A 381 -1.04 28.98 0.37
CA ASP A 381 -0.93 29.22 1.82
C ASP A 381 -0.24 28.03 2.52
N ARG A 382 1.00 28.27 2.97
CA ARG A 382 1.79 27.29 3.71
C ARG A 382 1.20 26.94 5.08
N ASP A 383 0.61 27.90 5.78
CA ASP A 383 0.04 27.65 7.11
C ASP A 383 -1.20 26.77 6.99
N LEU A 384 -1.95 26.92 5.89
CA LEU A 384 -3.06 26.03 5.59
C LEU A 384 -2.61 24.59 5.33
N VAL A 385 -1.51 24.38 4.61
CA VAL A 385 -0.91 23.05 4.47
C VAL A 385 -0.63 22.44 5.86
N MET A 386 -0.06 23.21 6.79
CA MET A 386 0.21 22.72 8.15
C MET A 386 -1.07 22.41 8.94
N LYS A 387 -2.14 23.18 8.75
CA LYS A 387 -3.46 22.88 9.33
C LYS A 387 -4.06 21.61 8.73
N PHE A 388 -3.82 21.35 7.45
CA PHE A 388 -4.28 20.14 6.77
C PHE A 388 -3.42 18.90 7.08
N ALA A 389 -2.19 19.07 7.58
CA ALA A 389 -1.33 17.96 8.00
C ALA A 389 -1.96 17.03 9.08
N LYS A 390 -2.98 17.50 9.81
CA LYS A 390 -3.70 16.71 10.82
C LYS A 390 -4.68 15.67 10.26
N LYS A 391 -4.95 15.66 8.95
CA LYS A 391 -5.90 14.72 8.35
C LYS A 391 -5.36 13.29 8.43
N PRO A 392 -6.25 12.27 8.55
CA PRO A 392 -5.84 10.87 8.68
C PRO A 392 -5.44 10.29 7.30
N ALA A 393 -4.37 10.83 6.71
CA ALA A 393 -3.79 10.37 5.45
C ALA A 393 -2.26 10.33 5.60
N SER A 394 -1.63 9.23 5.18
CA SER A 394 -0.16 9.10 5.27
C SER A 394 0.57 9.91 4.21
N ARG A 395 -0.12 10.29 3.13
CA ARG A 395 0.38 11.16 2.05
C ARG A 395 -0.56 12.34 1.86
N ILE A 396 -0.09 13.53 2.20
CA ILE A 396 -0.80 14.79 1.97
C ILE A 396 -0.01 15.53 0.89
N LEU A 397 -0.57 15.56 -0.31
CA LEU A 397 0.09 16.04 -1.51
C LEU A 397 -0.27 17.50 -1.74
N VAL A 398 0.73 18.35 -1.97
CA VAL A 398 0.53 19.79 -2.16
C VAL A 398 0.86 20.15 -3.60
N ASN A 399 -0.08 20.81 -4.30
CA ASN A 399 0.11 21.33 -5.66
C ASN A 399 0.64 20.28 -6.66
N THR A 400 0.08 19.07 -6.62
CA THR A 400 0.45 17.97 -7.52
C THR A 400 -0.68 16.95 -7.63
N GLY A 401 -0.69 16.18 -8.72
CA GLY A 401 -1.68 15.13 -8.94
C GLY A 401 -1.50 13.92 -8.01
N GLY A 402 -2.60 13.30 -7.59
CA GLY A 402 -2.64 12.19 -6.64
C GLY A 402 -1.91 10.94 -7.08
N SER A 403 -2.13 10.48 -8.31
CA SER A 403 -1.51 9.29 -8.90
C SER A 403 0.01 9.40 -8.92
N GLN A 404 0.54 10.45 -9.55
CA GLN A 404 1.98 10.68 -9.69
C GLN A 404 2.60 11.09 -8.35
N GLY A 405 1.94 11.95 -7.58
CA GLY A 405 2.46 12.46 -6.32
C GLY A 405 2.52 11.39 -5.24
N GLY A 406 1.44 10.60 -5.08
CA GLY A 406 1.36 9.55 -4.06
C GLY A 406 2.28 8.37 -4.33
N THR A 407 2.55 8.07 -5.60
CA THR A 407 3.50 7.01 -6.00
C THR A 407 4.95 7.47 -6.02
N GLY A 408 5.25 8.75 -5.75
CA GLY A 408 6.61 9.29 -5.73
C GLY A 408 7.18 9.64 -7.11
N ALA A 409 6.35 9.76 -8.14
CA ALA A 409 6.78 10.14 -9.49
C ALA A 409 7.02 11.65 -9.64
N SER A 410 6.18 12.46 -8.97
CA SER A 410 6.21 13.93 -9.05
C SER A 410 6.54 14.60 -7.71
N THR A 411 6.91 13.82 -6.69
CA THR A 411 7.22 14.31 -5.33
C THR A 411 8.52 13.70 -4.84
N GLY A 412 9.01 14.18 -3.70
CA GLY A 412 10.18 13.60 -3.01
C GLY A 412 9.87 12.32 -2.22
N LEU A 413 8.69 11.70 -2.40
CA LEU A 413 8.37 10.41 -1.79
C LEU A 413 9.09 9.28 -2.53
N ALA A 414 9.32 8.16 -1.84
CA ALA A 414 9.91 6.99 -2.49
C ALA A 414 9.01 6.48 -3.63
N PRO A 415 9.56 6.21 -4.83
CA PRO A 415 8.81 5.59 -5.91
C PRO A 415 8.29 4.20 -5.51
N ALA A 416 6.97 4.00 -5.48
CA ALA A 416 6.40 2.73 -5.02
C ALA A 416 5.04 2.39 -5.63
N PHE A 417 4.81 1.08 -5.79
CA PHE A 417 3.51 0.48 -6.13
C PHE A 417 2.90 -0.29 -4.95
N THR A 418 3.35 -0.01 -3.73
CA THR A 418 2.77 -0.48 -2.46
C THR A 418 2.81 0.68 -1.48
N LEU A 419 1.64 1.27 -1.22
CA LEU A 419 1.47 2.47 -0.43
C LEU A 419 0.82 2.09 0.91
N GLY A 420 1.60 2.07 1.99
CA GLY A 420 1.12 1.64 3.30
C GLY A 420 0.16 2.65 3.90
N CYS A 421 -1.00 2.25 4.40
CA CYS A 421 -2.01 3.16 4.94
C CYS A 421 -1.87 3.43 6.45
N GLY A 422 -0.78 2.96 7.08
CA GLY A 422 -0.59 3.05 8.53
C GLY A 422 -1.68 2.33 9.32
N THR A 423 -1.65 2.51 10.65
CA THR A 423 -2.58 1.85 11.56
C THR A 423 -4.03 2.27 11.33
N TRP A 424 -4.28 3.48 10.80
CA TRP A 424 -5.61 3.95 10.44
C TRP A 424 -6.28 3.09 9.36
N GLY A 425 -5.51 2.60 8.39
CA GLY A 425 -6.02 1.70 7.34
C GLY A 425 -5.75 0.22 7.61
N GLY A 426 -5.29 -0.14 8.83
CA GLY A 426 -4.97 -1.51 9.19
C GLY A 426 -3.66 -2.04 8.60
N SER A 427 -2.69 -1.16 8.31
CA SER A 427 -1.35 -1.53 7.87
C SER A 427 -0.28 -1.30 8.94
N SER A 428 0.78 -2.10 8.89
CA SER A 428 1.98 -2.01 9.73
C SER A 428 2.90 -0.85 9.36
N VAL A 429 2.74 -0.28 8.15
CA VAL A 429 3.56 0.84 7.63
C VAL A 429 2.67 1.91 6.99
N SER A 430 3.13 3.15 7.06
CA SER A 430 2.47 4.34 6.45
C SER A 430 3.20 4.84 5.20
N GLU A 431 4.43 4.39 5.03
CA GLU A 431 5.37 4.82 4.03
C GLU A 431 5.06 4.22 2.64
N ASN A 432 5.68 4.81 1.63
CA ASN A 432 5.89 4.13 0.36
C ASN A 432 6.92 3.03 0.62
N VAL A 433 6.56 1.77 0.36
CA VAL A 433 7.42 0.63 0.70
C VAL A 433 8.70 0.66 -0.15
N THR A 434 9.82 0.28 0.44
CA THR A 434 11.18 0.32 -0.13
C THR A 434 11.98 -0.90 0.34
N PRO A 435 13.20 -1.14 -0.18
CA PRO A 435 14.05 -2.22 0.30
C PRO A 435 14.34 -2.19 1.81
N LEU A 436 14.32 -1.00 2.44
CA LEU A 436 14.54 -0.85 3.88
C LEU A 436 13.44 -1.51 4.74
N HIS A 437 12.25 -1.68 4.18
CA HIS A 437 11.16 -2.39 4.84
C HIS A 437 11.28 -3.91 4.73
N LEU A 438 12.23 -4.39 3.93
CA LEU A 438 12.45 -5.79 3.59
C LEU A 438 13.77 -6.31 4.17
N ILE A 439 14.32 -5.62 5.16
CA ILE A 439 15.47 -6.04 5.95
C ILE A 439 15.13 -6.01 7.44
N ASN A 440 15.77 -6.90 8.20
CA ASN A 440 15.90 -6.77 9.63
C ASN A 440 17.13 -5.91 9.95
N ILE A 441 17.05 -5.12 11.02
CA ILE A 441 18.18 -4.35 11.55
C ILE A 441 18.73 -5.08 12.78
N LYS A 442 19.88 -5.74 12.60
CA LYS A 442 20.64 -6.37 13.69
C LYS A 442 21.54 -5.32 14.33
N ARG A 443 21.48 -5.17 15.67
CA ARG A 443 22.27 -4.17 16.41
C ARG A 443 23.36 -4.84 17.24
N VAL A 444 24.60 -4.42 17.02
CA VAL A 444 25.73 -4.70 17.92
C VAL A 444 25.92 -3.48 18.81
N ALA A 445 25.75 -3.65 20.12
CA ALA A 445 25.83 -2.58 21.10
C ALA A 445 26.92 -2.85 22.14
N TYR A 446 27.77 -1.86 22.40
CA TYR A 446 28.83 -1.93 23.40
C TYR A 446 28.34 -1.42 24.75
N GLY A 447 28.84 -2.01 25.84
CA GLY A 447 28.55 -1.52 27.19
C GLY A 447 29.19 -0.15 27.43
N LEU A 448 28.37 0.87 27.70
CA LEU A 448 28.83 2.24 27.99
C LEU A 448 28.85 2.59 29.48
N LYS A 449 28.12 1.82 30.30
CA LYS A 449 28.00 2.01 31.75
C LYS A 449 28.28 0.70 32.46
N ASP A 450 28.79 0.78 33.68
CA ASP A 450 28.93 -0.39 34.55
C ASP A 450 27.55 -0.79 35.09
N CYS A 451 27.12 -2.02 34.78
CA CYS A 451 25.83 -2.56 35.21
C CYS A 451 25.71 -2.67 36.73
N THR A 452 26.83 -2.70 37.46
CA THR A 452 26.85 -2.85 38.93
C THR A 452 26.58 -1.55 39.67
N THR A 453 26.77 -0.40 39.01
CA THR A 453 26.65 0.92 39.63
C THR A 453 25.51 1.76 39.04
N LEU A 454 24.72 1.23 38.09
CA LEU A 454 23.68 1.98 37.37
C LEU A 454 22.77 2.83 38.27
N ALA A 455 22.30 2.28 39.38
CA ALA A 455 21.41 2.98 40.30
C ALA A 455 22.14 4.03 41.17
N ALA A 456 23.41 3.78 41.51
CA ALA A 456 24.22 4.72 42.28
C ALA A 456 24.68 5.91 41.42
N ASP A 457 24.93 5.65 40.14
CA ASP A 457 25.43 6.64 39.17
C ASP A 457 24.31 7.46 38.50
N ASP A 458 23.04 7.04 38.64
CA ASP A 458 21.90 7.75 38.09
C ASP A 458 21.39 8.83 39.05
N THR A 459 21.83 10.07 38.84
CA THR A 459 21.41 11.23 39.65
C THR A 459 19.92 11.57 39.53
N THR A 460 19.22 11.02 38.52
CA THR A 460 17.77 11.17 38.39
C THR A 460 17.00 10.09 39.15
N PHE A 461 17.68 9.01 39.53
CA PHE A 461 17.15 7.92 40.32
C PHE A 461 17.11 8.29 41.82
N ASN A 462 16.20 9.19 42.17
CA ASN A 462 15.97 9.63 43.55
C ASN A 462 14.95 8.74 44.27
N HIS A 463 15.38 7.59 44.79
CA HIS A 463 14.59 6.82 45.75
C HIS A 463 15.08 7.08 47.17
N CYS A 464 14.27 7.77 47.98
CA CYS A 464 14.42 7.83 49.44
C CYS A 464 14.02 6.47 50.06
N ALA A 465 14.83 5.43 49.86
CA ALA A 465 14.84 4.16 50.59
C ALA A 465 15.57 3.11 49.74
N THR A 466 16.88 2.95 49.91
CA THR A 466 17.65 1.91 49.22
C THR A 466 18.06 0.76 50.13
N SER A 467 17.66 0.78 51.41
CA SER A 467 17.76 -0.41 52.25
C SER A 467 16.50 -1.29 52.09
N PRO A 468 16.64 -2.62 52.04
CA PRO A 468 15.50 -3.55 52.07
C PRO A 468 14.56 -3.30 53.26
N ALA A 469 15.10 -2.80 54.37
CA ALA A 469 14.35 -2.44 55.58
C ALA A 469 13.42 -1.23 55.36
N GLU A 470 13.84 -0.22 54.61
CA GLU A 470 13.02 0.97 54.32
C GLU A 470 11.97 0.70 53.23
N PHE A 471 12.26 -0.22 52.29
CA PHE A 471 11.28 -0.70 51.32
C PHE A 471 10.11 -1.41 52.03
N ALA A 472 10.42 -2.24 53.03
CA ALA A 472 9.42 -2.90 53.88
C ALA A 472 8.66 -1.91 54.80
N ALA A 473 9.31 -0.84 55.25
CA ALA A 473 8.68 0.17 56.11
C ALA A 473 7.74 1.13 55.36
N LYS A 474 8.01 1.40 54.07
CA LYS A 474 7.14 2.25 53.22
C LYS A 474 6.08 1.45 52.45
N SER A 475 6.19 0.13 52.37
CA SER A 475 5.17 -0.74 51.75
C SER A 475 3.98 -1.05 52.66
N ASN A 476 3.54 -0.10 53.50
CA ASN A 476 2.23 -0.17 54.15
C ASN A 476 1.10 0.07 53.12
N CYS A 477 1.08 -0.72 52.03
CA CYS A 477 -0.17 -1.23 51.50
C CYS A 477 -0.70 -2.16 52.59
N ALA A 478 -1.72 -1.70 53.31
CA ALA A 478 -2.35 -2.43 54.39
C ALA A 478 -2.50 -3.91 54.02
N SER A 479 -1.83 -4.78 54.77
CA SER A 479 -2.14 -6.20 54.78
C SER A 479 -3.53 -6.37 55.40
N THR A 480 -4.59 -6.23 54.59
CA THR A 480 -5.83 -6.95 54.89
C THR A 480 -5.46 -8.41 54.84
N ALA A 481 -5.51 -9.08 56.00
CA ALA A 481 -5.30 -10.51 56.12
C ALA A 481 -6.07 -11.23 55.01
N ALA A 482 -5.33 -11.82 54.07
CA ALA A 482 -5.91 -12.62 53.02
C ALA A 482 -6.46 -13.89 53.65
N ASP A 483 -7.78 -13.97 53.70
CA ASP A 483 -8.54 -15.17 54.01
C ASP A 483 -8.11 -16.25 53.01
N THR A 484 -7.60 -17.37 53.50
CA THR A 484 -7.01 -18.47 52.71
C THR A 484 -8.03 -19.22 51.83
N THR A 485 -9.26 -18.73 51.75
CA THR A 485 -10.39 -19.33 51.02
C THR A 485 -10.49 -18.89 49.54
N ASP A 486 -9.73 -17.87 49.10
CA ASP A 486 -9.90 -17.31 47.74
C ASP A 486 -8.97 -17.93 46.67
N ASN A 487 -7.82 -18.50 47.08
CA ASN A 487 -6.86 -19.11 46.14
C ASN A 487 -7.40 -20.39 45.50
N ASP A 488 -8.18 -21.20 46.22
CA ASP A 488 -8.81 -22.42 45.66
C ASP A 488 -9.94 -22.08 44.68
N LYS A 489 -10.65 -20.98 44.92
CA LYS A 489 -11.65 -20.43 44.00
C LYS A 489 -10.99 -19.93 42.71
N LEU A 490 -9.88 -19.21 42.84
CA LEU A 490 -9.11 -18.72 41.71
C LEU A 490 -8.52 -19.86 40.88
N ALA A 491 -7.96 -20.89 41.53
CA ALA A 491 -7.44 -22.08 40.87
C ALA A 491 -8.52 -22.88 40.13
N ARG A 492 -9.74 -22.96 40.70
CA ARG A 492 -10.91 -23.55 40.04
C ARG A 492 -11.35 -22.74 38.82
N LEU A 493 -11.48 -21.42 38.95
CA LEU A 493 -11.86 -20.52 37.85
C LEU A 493 -10.87 -20.60 36.68
N VAL A 494 -9.57 -20.62 36.98
CA VAL A 494 -8.52 -20.77 35.96
C VAL A 494 -8.60 -22.14 35.29
N SER A 495 -8.85 -23.21 36.05
CA SER A 495 -8.99 -24.55 35.50
C SER A 495 -10.26 -24.70 34.63
N GLU A 496 -11.37 -24.09 35.03
CA GLU A 496 -12.61 -24.04 34.25
C GLU A 496 -12.45 -23.23 32.96
N LEU A 497 -11.72 -22.11 33.00
CA LEU A 497 -11.38 -21.32 31.81
C LEU A 497 -10.51 -22.11 30.83
N VAL A 498 -9.49 -22.81 31.33
CA VAL A 498 -8.62 -23.66 30.52
C VAL A 498 -9.39 -24.85 29.93
N ALA A 499 -10.36 -25.42 30.64
CA ALA A 499 -11.22 -26.48 30.14
C ALA A 499 -12.21 -25.98 29.07
N ALA A 500 -12.81 -24.81 29.28
CA ALA A 500 -13.71 -24.16 28.30
C ALA A 500 -12.97 -23.82 27.00
N MET A 501 -11.70 -23.38 27.09
CA MET A 501 -10.85 -23.10 25.93
C MET A 501 -10.41 -24.37 25.19
N LYS A 502 -10.36 -25.53 25.85
CA LYS A 502 -10.04 -26.82 25.21
C LYS A 502 -11.26 -27.53 24.58
N GLY A 503 -12.48 -27.09 24.92
CA GLY A 503 -13.75 -27.65 24.41
C GLY A 503 -14.35 -26.91 23.22
N ALA A 504 -13.75 -25.81 22.77
CA ALA A 504 -14.17 -25.06 21.58
C ALA A 504 -13.29 -25.43 20.38
N ASN A 505 -13.47 -26.64 19.86
CA ASN A 505 -12.99 -27.07 18.54
C ASN A 505 -14.17 -27.49 17.67
#